data_AF-A0A5K0X1P9-F1
#
_entry.id   AF-A0A5K0X1P9-F1
#
_cell.length_a   1.000
_cell.length_b   1.000
_cell.length_c   1.000
_cell.angle_alpha   90.00
_cell.angle_beta   90.00
_cell.angle_gamma   90.00
#
_symmetry.space_group_name_H-M   'P 1'
#
loop_
_entity.id
_entity.type
_entity.pdbx_description
1 polymer ?
#
loop_
_entity_poly.entity_id
_entity_poly.type
_entity_poly.pdbx_seq_one_letter_code
_entity_poly.pdbx_strand_id
1 'polypeptide(L)' 'AVLCGGSTGIFIYGYCLYYYYARSDMSGFMQTSFFFGYMACICYGFFLMLGTVGFRASLLFVRHIYRSIKCE' A
#
# COMPACT_ATOMS: atom_id res chain seq x y z
N ALA A 1 2.63 10.30 -6.74
CA ALA A 1 2.83 8.86 -7.04
C ALA A 1 2.81 7.99 -5.78
N VAL A 2 3.59 8.30 -4.73
CA VAL A 2 3.63 7.51 -3.49
C VAL A 2 2.25 7.30 -2.87
N LEU A 3 1.47 8.39 -2.71
CA LEU A 3 0.12 8.33 -2.16
C LEU A 3 -0.86 7.56 -3.08
N CYS A 4 -0.72 7.66 -4.40
CA CYS A 4 -1.57 6.91 -5.34
C CYS A 4 -1.25 5.41 -5.34
N GLY A 5 0.03 5.04 -5.40
CA GLY A 5 0.44 3.63 -5.36
C GLY A 5 0.22 2.98 -4.00
N GLY A 6 0.46 3.74 -2.92
CA GLY A 6 0.23 3.28 -1.56
C GLY A 6 -1.25 3.14 -1.18
N SER A 7 -2.15 3.86 -1.84
CA SER A 7 -3.60 3.81 -1.54
C SER A 7 -4.20 2.40 -1.58
N THR A 8 -3.65 1.52 -2.41
CA THR A 8 -4.05 0.10 -2.48
C THR A 8 -3.83 -0.62 -1.15
N GLY A 9 -2.75 -0.33 -0.41
CA GLY A 9 -2.50 -0.91 0.91
C GLY A 9 -3.53 -0.44 1.95
N ILE A 10 -3.98 0.81 1.86
CA ILE A 10 -5.04 1.36 2.71
C ILE A 10 -6.39 0.70 2.39
N PHE A 11 -6.68 0.49 1.12
CA PHE A 11 -7.89 -0.20 0.67
C PHE A 11 -7.95 -1.65 1.19
N ILE A 12 -6.83 -2.38 1.10
CA ILE A 12 -6.72 -3.74 1.64
C ILE A 12 -6.96 -3.76 3.16
N TYR A 13 -6.40 -2.79 3.89
CA TYR A 13 -6.61 -2.69 5.33
C TYR A 13 -8.08 -2.41 5.69
N GLY A 14 -8.76 -1.53 4.94
CA GLY A 14 -10.20 -1.31 5.07
C GLY A 14 -11.03 -2.57 4.77
N TYR A 15 -10.61 -3.36 3.79
CA TYR A 15 -11.24 -4.65 3.50
C TYR A 15 -11.05 -5.67 4.64
N CYS A 16 -9.89 -5.69 5.29
CA CYS A 16 -9.66 -6.51 6.48
C CYS A 16 -10.61 -6.14 7.63
N LEU A 17 -10.90 -4.84 7.84
CA LEU A 17 -11.90 -4.39 8.82
C LEU A 17 -13.30 -4.91 8.49
N TYR A 18 -13.71 -4.80 7.22
CA TYR A 18 -15.00 -5.34 6.76
C TYR A 18 -15.08 -6.85 6.93
N TYR A 19 -14.03 -7.59 6.54
CA TYR A 19 -13.98 -9.03 6.66
C TYR A 19 -14.07 -9.50 8.11
N TYR A 20 -13.36 -8.79 9.01
CA TYR A 20 -13.41 -9.04 10.44
C TYR A 20 -14.82 -8.85 11.01
N TYR A 21 -15.54 -7.80 10.60
CA TYR A 21 -16.90 -7.55 11.11
C TYR A 21 -17.97 -8.44 10.47
N ALA A 22 -17.87 -8.69 9.15
CA ALA A 22 -18.91 -9.38 8.39
C ALA A 22 -18.80 -10.91 8.43
N ARG A 23 -17.62 -11.46 8.75
CA ARG A 23 -17.34 -12.89 8.56
C ARG A 23 -16.53 -13.56 9.67
N SER A 24 -15.90 -12.82 10.56
CA SER A 24 -15.09 -13.42 11.62
C SER A 24 -15.90 -13.58 12.90
N ASP A 25 -16.32 -14.81 13.20
CA ASP A 25 -16.77 -15.24 14.55
C ASP A 25 -15.58 -15.34 15.52
N MET A 26 -14.71 -14.33 15.56
CA MET A 26 -13.58 -14.24 16.49
C MET A 26 -13.97 -13.36 17.67
N SER A 27 -14.25 -13.96 18.84
CA SER A 27 -14.75 -13.23 20.01
C SER A 27 -13.66 -12.79 21.00
N GLY A 28 -12.42 -13.28 20.85
CA GLY A 28 -11.34 -13.01 21.80
C GLY A 28 -10.52 -11.77 21.46
N PHE A 29 -10.43 -10.78 22.36
CA PHE A 29 -9.65 -9.54 22.19
C PHE A 29 -8.21 -9.77 21.71
N MET A 30 -7.54 -10.80 22.25
CA MET A 30 -6.18 -11.16 21.84
C MET A 30 -6.12 -11.66 20.38
N GLN A 31 -7.13 -12.40 19.94
CA GLN A 31 -7.24 -12.90 18.57
C GLN A 31 -7.45 -11.75 17.57
N THR A 32 -8.26 -10.76 17.95
CA THR A 32 -8.51 -9.56 17.13
C THR A 32 -7.25 -8.73 16.97
N SER A 33 -6.51 -8.49 18.06
CA SER A 33 -5.31 -7.65 18.05
C SER A 33 -4.19 -8.28 17.22
N PHE A 34 -3.98 -9.60 17.32
CA PHE A 34 -3.02 -10.30 16.46
C PHE A 34 -3.43 -10.25 14.99
N PHE A 35 -4.70 -10.48 14.67
CA PHE A 35 -5.19 -10.40 13.28
C PHE A 35 -4.98 -9.00 12.69
N PHE A 36 -5.43 -7.94 13.40
CA PHE A 36 -5.24 -6.57 12.94
C PHE A 36 -3.77 -6.17 12.87
N GLY A 37 -2.95 -6.61 13.83
CA GLY A 37 -1.51 -6.36 13.84
C GLY A 37 -0.81 -6.95 12.61
N TYR A 38 -1.05 -8.23 12.31
CA TYR A 38 -0.47 -8.87 11.13
C TYR A 38 -0.96 -8.23 9.82
N MET A 39 -2.26 -7.94 9.72
CA MET A 39 -2.82 -7.30 8.53
C MET A 39 -2.28 -5.87 8.36
N ALA A 40 -2.09 -5.12 9.43
CA ALA A 40 -1.48 -3.78 9.40
C ALA A 40 -0.04 -3.83 8.88
N CYS A 41 0.78 -4.78 9.36
CA CYS A 41 2.15 -4.96 8.90
C CYS A 41 2.22 -5.31 7.41
N ILE A 42 1.36 -6.21 6.93
CA ILE A 42 1.29 -6.61 5.52
C ILE A 42 0.86 -5.41 4.66
N CYS A 43 -0.22 -4.72 5.06
CA CYS A 43 -0.73 -3.55 4.34
C CYS A 43 0.29 -2.42 4.27
N TYR A 44 1.04 -2.20 5.35
CA TYR A 44 2.14 -1.22 5.39
C TYR A 44 3.28 -1.63 4.44
N GLY A 45 3.63 -2.92 4.40
CA GLY A 45 4.59 -3.45 3.43
C GLY A 45 4.17 -3.19 1.99
N PHE A 46 2.90 -3.48 1.64
CA PHE A 46 2.34 -3.17 0.32
C PHE A 46 2.34 -1.67 0.03
N PHE A 47 1.95 -0.83 0.99
CA PHE A 47 1.96 0.61 0.84
C PHE A 47 3.36 1.12 0.45
N LEU A 48 4.40 0.66 1.15
CA LEU A 48 5.78 1.04 0.87
C LEU A 48 6.26 0.49 -0.48
N MET A 49 5.99 -0.79 -0.79
CA MET A 49 6.39 -1.39 -2.06
C MET A 49 5.79 -0.64 -3.25
N LEU A 50 4.45 -0.51 -3.30
CA LEU A 50 3.78 0.17 -4.41
C LEU A 50 4.08 1.67 -4.45
N GLY A 51 4.19 2.32 -3.28
CA GLY A 51 4.56 3.73 -3.18
C GLY A 51 5.95 3.99 -3.77
N THR A 52 6.92 3.13 -3.47
CA THR A 52 8.30 3.25 -3.95
C THR A 52 8.39 2.99 -5.46
N VAL A 53 7.69 1.97 -5.96
CA VAL A 53 7.64 1.68 -7.41
C VAL A 53 7.04 2.86 -8.17
N GLY A 54 5.91 3.42 -7.70
CA GLY A 54 5.29 4.58 -8.34
C GLY A 54 6.19 5.81 -8.36
N PHE A 55 6.93 6.06 -7.28
CA PHE A 55 7.91 7.15 -7.22
C PHE A 55 9.08 6.93 -8.19
N ARG A 56 9.65 5.72 -8.22
CA ARG A 56 10.73 5.35 -9.13
C ARG A 56 10.32 5.50 -10.60
N ALA A 57 9.13 5.03 -10.96
CA ALA A 57 8.59 5.16 -12.31
C ALA A 57 8.45 6.62 -12.74
N SER A 58 7.89 7.47 -11.86
CA SER A 58 7.73 8.90 -12.13
C SER A 58 9.08 9.60 -12.31
N LEU A 59 10.08 9.25 -11.49
CA LEU A 59 11.41 9.83 -11.55
C LEU A 59 12.16 9.41 -12.83
N LEU A 60 12.02 8.15 -13.25
CA LEU A 60 12.58 7.68 -14.53
C LEU A 60 11.94 8.41 -15.71
N PHE A 61 10.62 8.61 -15.69
CA PHE A 61 9.90 9.36 -16.72
C PHE A 61 10.39 10.81 -16.84
N VAL A 62 10.51 11.52 -15.71
CA VAL A 62 11.05 12.90 -15.69
C VAL A 62 12.48 12.93 -16.22
N ARG A 63 13.35 12.01 -15.78
CA ARG A 63 14.74 11.94 -16.28
C ARG A 63 14.82 11.64 -17.78
N HIS A 64 13.90 10.84 -18.29
CA HIS A 64 13.83 10.53 -19.72
C HIS A 64 13.51 11.78 -20.54
N ILE A 65 12.48 12.55 -20.16
CA ILE A 65 12.12 13.82 -20.81
C ILE A 65 13.28 14.81 -20.79
N TYR A 66 13.88 15.03 -19.62
CA TYR A 66 15.00 15.99 -19.49
C TYR A 66 16.26 15.58 -20.26
N ARG A 67 16.48 14.27 -20.49
CA ARG A 67 17.57 13.80 -21.36
C ARG A 67 17.26 14.06 -22.83
N SER A 68 16.05 13.75 -23.29
CA SER A 68 15.66 13.98 -24.69
C SER A 68 15.77 15.45 -25.07
N ILE A 69 15.36 16.38 -24.20
CA ILE A 69 15.42 17.83 -24.46
C ILE A 69 16.86 18.35 -24.55
N LYS A 70 17.82 17.72 -23.87
CA LYS A 70 19.26 18.12 -23.91
C LYS A 70 20.04 17.48 -25.06
N CYS A 71 19.47 16.49 -25.72
CA CYS A 71 20.07 15.87 -26.90
C CYS A 71 19.66 16.56 -28.21
N GLU A 72 18.78 17.55 -28.13
CA GLU A 72 18.41 18.48 -29.20
C GLU A 72 19.20 19.80 -29.10
#